data_AF-A0A3C0AHG6-F1
#
_entry.id   AF-A0A3C0AHG6-F1
#
_cell.length_a   1.000
_cell.length_b   1.000
_cell.length_c   1.000
_cell.angle_alpha   90.00
_cell.angle_beta   90.00
_cell.angle_gamma   90.00
#
_symmetry.space_group_name_H-M   'P 1'
#
loop_
_entity.id
_entity.type
_entity.pdbx_description
1 polymer ?
#
loop_
_entity_poly.entity_id
_entity_poly.type
_entity_poly.pdbx_seq_one_letter_code
_entity_poly.pdbx_strand_id
1 'polypeptide(L)' 'RFLPDSICVREAREVSSAFHATYSAVQKRYRYVIHNSTVPYPFLKKYVSEFGRPLDAERMHAAGQELLGKHDF' A
#
# COMPACT_ATOMS: atom_id res chain seq x y z
N ARG A 1 7.13 26.66 11.12
CA ARG A 1 6.91 25.39 10.37
C ARG A 1 5.64 24.76 10.93
N PHE A 2 4.61 24.50 10.12
CA PHE A 2 3.27 24.10 10.60
C PHE A 2 3.04 22.59 10.69
N LEU A 3 3.93 21.77 10.13
CA LEU A 3 3.83 20.31 10.14
C LEU A 3 5.20 19.69 10.52
N PRO A 4 5.21 18.47 11.10
CA PRO A 4 6.42 17.66 11.27
C PRO A 4 7.05 17.27 9.92
N ASP A 5 8.34 16.98 9.94
CA ASP A 5 9.13 16.60 8.76
C ASP A 5 8.63 15.31 8.07
N SER A 6 7.88 14.48 8.78
CA SER A 6 7.30 13.23 8.27
C SER A 6 5.95 13.40 7.55
N ILE A 7 5.39 14.61 7.49
CA ILE A 7 4.05 14.87 6.92
C ILE A 7 4.12 16.03 5.91
N CYS A 8 3.49 15.83 4.75
CA CYS A 8 3.43 16.83 3.68
C CYS A 8 2.03 16.86 3.05
N VAL A 9 1.49 18.06 2.79
CA VAL A 9 0.26 18.24 2.00
C VAL A 9 0.62 18.17 0.53
N ARG A 10 -0.01 17.24 -0.20
CA ARG A 10 0.25 17.04 -1.64
C ARG A 10 -0.64 17.89 -2.53
N GLU A 11 -1.89 18.08 -2.15
CA GLU A 11 -2.91 18.83 -2.89
C GLU A 11 -3.96 19.33 -1.89
N ALA A 12 -4.61 20.45 -2.23
CA ALA A 12 -5.80 20.94 -1.56
C ALA A 12 -6.82 21.36 -2.63
N ARG A 13 -8.10 21.07 -2.38
CA ARG A 13 -9.19 21.35 -3.30
C ARG A 13 -10.46 21.69 -2.51
N GLU A 14 -11.20 22.69 -2.99
CA GLU A 14 -12.56 22.96 -2.50
C GLU A 14 -13.52 21.88 -3.00
N VAL A 15 -14.34 21.38 -2.08
CA VAL A 15 -15.31 20.31 -2.34
C VAL A 15 -16.68 20.73 -1.84
N SER A 16 -17.73 20.03 -2.30
CA SER A 16 -19.09 20.23 -1.80
C SER A 16 -19.15 20.07 -0.28
N SER A 17 -20.03 20.83 0.37
CA SER A 17 -20.33 20.69 1.81
C SER A 17 -20.87 19.30 2.20
N ALA A 18 -21.35 18.53 1.22
CA ALA A 18 -21.81 17.15 1.44
C ALA A 18 -20.68 16.11 1.38
N PHE A 19 -19.45 16.48 1.01
CA PHE A 19 -18.34 15.55 0.89
C PHE A 19 -17.87 15.03 2.26
N HIS A 20 -17.61 13.72 2.35
CA HIS A 20 -16.99 13.11 3.51
C HIS A 20 -15.87 12.15 3.10
N ALA A 21 -14.63 12.39 3.55
CA ALA A 21 -13.44 11.68 3.08
C ALA A 21 -13.53 10.14 3.12
N THR A 22 -14.20 9.58 4.15
CA THR A 22 -14.40 8.13 4.29
C THR A 22 -15.59 7.60 3.49
N TYR A 23 -16.77 8.22 3.60
CA TYR A 23 -18.02 7.71 3.03
C TYR A 23 -18.20 8.02 1.54
N SER A 24 -17.59 9.11 1.07
CA SER A 24 -17.58 9.45 -0.36
C SER A 24 -16.49 8.68 -1.13
N ALA A 25 -15.61 7.94 -0.45
CA ALA A 25 -14.58 7.15 -1.11
C ALA A 25 -15.17 5.89 -1.76
N VAL A 26 -14.88 5.68 -3.05
CA VAL A 26 -15.39 4.53 -3.82
C VAL A 26 -14.55 3.27 -3.59
N GLN A 27 -13.23 3.44 -3.45
CA GLN A 27 -12.30 2.33 -3.26
C GLN A 27 -11.04 2.79 -2.54
N LYS A 28 -10.33 1.84 -1.94
CA LYS A 28 -8.98 2.03 -1.39
C LYS A 28 -8.03 1.12 -2.13
N ARG A 29 -6.83 1.62 -2.42
CA ARG A 29 -5.77 0.84 -3.06
C ARG A 29 -4.58 0.72 -2.12
N TYR A 30 -4.15 -0.50 -1.87
CA TYR A 30 -3.02 -0.82 -1.02
C TYR A 30 -1.83 -1.29 -1.86
N ARG A 31 -0.62 -1.08 -1.35
CA ARG A 31 0.62 -1.64 -1.89
C ARG A 31 1.41 -2.23 -0.74
N TYR A 32 1.78 -3.49 -0.88
CA TYR A 32 2.76 -4.13 -0.01
C TYR A 32 4.08 -4.24 -0.77
N VAL A 33 5.20 -3.99 -0.10
CA VAL A 33 6.54 -4.08 -0.68
C VAL A 33 7.32 -5.14 0.09
N ILE A 34 7.72 -6.21 -0.59
CA ILE A 34 8.52 -7.29 -0.02
C ILE A 34 9.95 -7.14 -0.52
N HIS A 35 10.90 -7.06 0.41
CA HIS A 35 12.31 -7.17 0.09
C HIS A 35 12.70 -8.65 0.16
N ASN A 36 12.80 -9.28 -1.01
CA ASN A 36 13.10 -10.70 -1.12
C ASN A 36 14.60 -10.96 -1.23
N SER A 37 15.28 -11.03 -0.08
CA SER A 37 16.72 -11.23 0.02
C SER A 37 17.06 -11.94 1.34
N THR A 38 18.09 -12.79 1.31
CA THR A 38 18.69 -13.38 2.52
C THR A 38 19.47 -12.35 3.34
N VAL A 39 19.84 -11.21 2.73
CA VAL A 39 20.58 -10.12 3.38
C VAL A 39 19.64 -8.92 3.57
N PRO A 40 19.43 -8.45 4.81
CA PRO A 40 18.64 -7.24 5.09
C PRO A 40 19.17 -6.00 4.39
N TYR A 41 18.29 -5.06 4.04
CA TYR A 41 18.70 -3.76 3.50
C TYR A 41 18.36 -2.62 4.50
N PRO A 42 19.36 -2.07 5.21
CA PRO A 42 19.12 -1.17 6.36
C PRO A 42 18.25 0.05 6.04
N PHE A 43 18.36 0.59 4.82
CA PHE A 43 17.61 1.79 4.41
C PHE A 43 16.12 1.53 4.14
N LEU A 44 15.73 0.28 3.86
CA LEU A 44 14.35 -0.09 3.59
C LEU A 44 13.61 -0.64 4.81
N LYS A 45 14.30 -0.84 5.94
CA LYS A 45 13.78 -1.54 7.13
C LYS A 45 12.42 -1.06 7.66
N LYS A 46 12.06 0.21 7.43
CA LYS A 46 10.77 0.79 7.85
C LYS A 46 9.68 0.76 6.77
N TYR A 47 10.02 0.39 5.55
CA TYR A 47 9.18 0.56 4.35
C TYR A 47 8.83 -0.76 3.65
N VAL A 48 9.46 -1.87 4.05
CA VAL A 48 9.29 -3.18 3.42
C VAL A 48 9.11 -4.28 4.44
N SER A 49 8.54 -5.39 3.99
CA SER A 49 8.60 -6.66 4.71
C SER A 49 9.80 -7.47 4.23
N GLU A 50 10.61 -7.97 5.15
CA GLU A 50 11.79 -8.78 4.81
C GLU A 50 11.40 -10.25 4.65
N PHE A 51 11.82 -10.88 3.55
CA PHE A 51 11.57 -12.29 3.30
C PHE A 51 12.79 -12.98 2.70
N GLY A 52 13.36 -13.94 3.43
CA GLY A 52 14.66 -14.53 3.10
C GLY A 52 14.67 -15.72 2.14
N ARG A 53 13.51 -16.27 1.76
CA ARG A 53 13.43 -17.42 0.85
C ARG A 53 13.02 -16.95 -0.55
N PRO A 54 13.52 -17.53 -1.65
CA PRO A 54 13.11 -17.15 -2.99
C PRO A 54 11.59 -17.18 -3.15
N LEU A 55 11.03 -16.10 -3.69
CA LEU A 55 9.62 -16.00 -4.06
C LEU A 55 9.47 -16.14 -5.57
N ASP A 56 8.45 -16.87 -5.99
CA ASP A 56 8.02 -16.94 -7.39
C ASP A 56 6.89 -15.93 -7.60
N ALA A 57 7.26 -14.73 -8.08
CA ALA A 57 6.32 -13.63 -8.26
C ALA A 57 5.23 -13.94 -9.30
N GLU A 58 5.54 -14.74 -10.33
CA GLU A 58 4.57 -15.13 -11.35
C GLU A 58 3.53 -16.09 -10.78
N ARG A 59 3.95 -17.08 -9.98
CA ARG A 59 3.01 -17.97 -9.28
C ARG A 59 2.15 -17.21 -8.27
N MET A 60 2.75 -16.27 -7.53
CA MET A 60 2.00 -15.41 -6.61
C MET A 60 0.98 -14.55 -7.36
N HIS A 61 1.35 -13.99 -8.51
CA HIS A 61 0.47 -13.20 -9.35
C HIS A 61 -0.71 -14.03 -9.88
N ALA A 62 -0.42 -15.23 -10.39
CA ALA A 62 -1.44 -16.16 -10.87
C ALA A 62 -2.44 -16.53 -9.76
N ALA A 63 -1.95 -16.92 -8.59
CA ALA A 63 -2.80 -17.21 -7.43
C ALA A 63 -3.60 -15.97 -6.96
N GLY A 64 -3.01 -14.77 -7.09
CA GLY A 64 -3.68 -13.52 -6.76
C GLY A 64 -4.85 -13.18 -7.68
N GLN A 65 -4.89 -13.69 -8.91
CA GLN A 65 -6.02 -13.45 -9.81
C GLN A 65 -7.31 -14.08 -9.29
N GLU A 66 -7.21 -15.19 -8.56
CA GLU A 66 -8.36 -15.87 -7.94
C GLU A 66 -9.04 -15.01 -6.85
N LEU A 67 -8.37 -13.97 -6.35
CA LEU A 67 -8.91 -13.05 -5.35
C LEU A 67 -9.76 -11.92 -5.97
N LEU A 68 -9.77 -11.79 -7.30
CA LEU A 68 -10.56 -10.75 -7.97
C LEU A 68 -12.06 -11.05 -7.86
N GLY A 69 -12.86 -10.00 -7.72
CA GLY A 69 -14.31 -10.11 -7.60
C GLY A 69 -14.80 -10.08 -6.16
N LYS A 70 -16.00 -10.61 -5.94
CA LYS A 70 -16.66 -10.62 -4.64
C LYS A 70 -16.44 -11.96 -3.96
N HIS A 71 -15.80 -11.94 -2.81
CA HIS A 71 -15.58 -13.09 -1.94
C HIS A 71 -15.97 -12.74 -0.50
N ASP A 72 -16.16 -13.77 0.31
CA ASP A 72 -16.28 -13.63 1.77
C ASP A 72 -14.85 -13.67 2.35
N PHE A 73 -14.28 -12.48 2.60
CA PHE A 73 -12.91 -12.26 3.08
C PHE A 73 -12.87 -11.90 4.57
#